data_AF-A0A1B2DZG9-F1
#
_entry.id   AF-A0A1B2DZG9-F1
#
_cell.length_a   1.000
_cell.length_b   1.000
_cell.length_c   1.000
_cell.angle_alpha   90.00
_cell.angle_beta   90.00
_cell.angle_gamma   90.00
#
_symmetry.space_group_name_H-M   'P 1'
#
loop_
_entity.id
_entity.type
_entity.pdbx_description
1 polymer ?
#
loop_
_entity_poly.entity_id
_entity_poly.type
_entity_poly.pdbx_seq_one_letter_code
_entity_poly.pdbx_strand_id
1 'polypeptide(L)'
;MQDQEIAQLIFPDNKDLEPFLRDEGSDDIHEDLLKFGLKTKQFLYVDYKGEQDQEIVNFIMDYEFAHHVELAAKEDLEHLEAYNYEFLPDKIREVNKILLPKGYGLFSYPTSGDFYALFIAKLENITTLLQEELLLDERIPFQERCIQYYR
;
A
#
# COMPACT_ATOMS: atom_id res chain seq x y z
N MET A 1 -3.00 -19.80 7.70
CA MET A 1 -3.06 -19.15 9.05
C MET A 1 -2.25 -17.85 9.11
N GLN A 2 -1.39 -17.53 8.12
CA GLN A 2 -0.67 -16.24 8.04
C GLN A 2 -1.47 -15.17 7.28
N ASP A 3 -2.18 -15.56 6.22
CA ASP A 3 -2.86 -14.62 5.32
C ASP A 3 -3.96 -13.76 5.99
N GLN A 4 -4.68 -14.34 6.97
CA GLN A 4 -5.68 -13.61 7.76
C GLN A 4 -5.05 -12.55 8.68
N GLU A 5 -3.83 -12.79 9.15
CA GLU A 5 -3.09 -11.84 9.98
C GLU A 5 -2.66 -10.64 9.13
N ILE A 6 -2.10 -10.88 7.94
CA ILE A 6 -1.74 -9.82 6.98
C ILE A 6 -2.96 -9.01 6.53
N ALA A 7 -4.08 -9.66 6.24
CA ALA A 7 -5.31 -8.98 5.87
C ALA A 7 -5.77 -7.99 6.98
N GLN A 8 -5.68 -8.39 8.25
CA GLN A 8 -6.00 -7.51 9.38
C GLN A 8 -4.97 -6.39 9.57
N LEU A 9 -3.71 -6.61 9.22
CA LEU A 9 -2.68 -5.58 9.28
C LEU A 9 -2.86 -4.51 8.19
N ILE A 10 -3.30 -4.91 7.01
CA ILE A 10 -3.54 -4.03 5.86
C ILE A 10 -4.90 -3.31 6.03
N PHE A 11 -5.92 -3.99 6.56
CA PHE A 11 -7.29 -3.50 6.67
C PHE A 11 -7.81 -3.52 8.13
N PRO A 12 -7.15 -2.86 9.10
CA PRO A 12 -7.37 -3.07 10.54
C PRO A 12 -8.76 -2.74 11.08
N ASP A 13 -9.58 -2.01 10.31
CA ASP A 13 -10.93 -1.58 10.71
C ASP A 13 -12.01 -1.89 9.66
N ASN A 14 -11.69 -2.69 8.63
CA ASN A 14 -12.63 -2.91 7.53
C ASN A 14 -13.59 -4.08 7.81
N LYS A 15 -14.80 -3.74 8.24
CA LYS A 15 -15.89 -4.70 8.53
C LYS A 15 -16.38 -5.47 7.30
N ASP A 16 -16.10 -4.96 6.11
CA ASP A 16 -16.53 -5.57 4.84
C ASP A 16 -15.53 -6.60 4.31
N LEU A 17 -14.35 -6.72 4.94
CA LEU A 17 -13.31 -7.67 4.53
C LEU A 17 -13.77 -9.13 4.69
N GLU A 18 -14.29 -9.51 5.87
CA GLU A 18 -14.74 -10.89 6.10
C GLU A 18 -15.90 -11.31 5.20
N PRO A 19 -16.97 -10.49 5.00
CA PRO A 19 -18.00 -10.78 4.01
C PRO A 19 -17.44 -10.90 2.59
N PHE A 20 -16.54 -10.01 2.18
CA PHE A 20 -15.96 -10.02 0.83
C PHE A 20 -15.19 -11.33 0.57
N LEU A 21 -14.32 -11.74 1.50
CA LEU A 21 -13.55 -12.98 1.37
C LEU A 21 -14.45 -14.24 1.36
N ARG A 22 -15.67 -14.19 1.90
CA ARG A 22 -16.62 -15.31 1.85
C ARG A 22 -17.43 -15.36 0.56
N ASP A 23 -17.80 -14.19 0.01
CA ASP A 23 -18.69 -14.09 -1.13
C ASP A 23 -17.95 -14.11 -2.47
N GLU A 24 -16.81 -13.41 -2.56
CA GLU A 24 -15.99 -13.27 -3.78
C GLU A 24 -14.66 -14.03 -3.68
N GLY A 25 -14.38 -14.66 -2.53
CA GLY A 25 -13.11 -15.35 -2.27
C GLY A 25 -12.77 -16.39 -3.31
N SER A 26 -11.54 -16.33 -3.81
CA SER A 26 -10.93 -17.32 -4.69
C SER A 26 -10.02 -18.27 -3.90
N ASP A 27 -9.37 -19.20 -4.60
CA ASP A 27 -8.33 -20.04 -4.00
C ASP A 27 -7.06 -19.22 -3.65
N ASP A 28 -6.93 -18.00 -4.19
CA ASP A 28 -5.79 -17.09 -3.96
C ASP A 28 -6.22 -15.84 -3.17
N ILE A 29 -5.97 -15.90 -1.86
CA ILE A 29 -6.26 -14.81 -0.93
C ILE A 29 -5.51 -13.52 -1.28
N HIS A 30 -4.33 -13.59 -1.91
CA HIS A 30 -3.58 -12.38 -2.24
C HIS A 30 -4.27 -11.60 -3.36
N GLU A 31 -4.84 -12.30 -4.34
CA GLU A 31 -5.63 -11.69 -5.40
C GLU A 31 -6.91 -11.07 -4.83
N ASP A 32 -7.54 -11.73 -3.87
CA ASP A 32 -8.75 -11.22 -3.21
C ASP A 32 -8.48 -9.96 -2.39
N LEU A 33 -7.39 -9.94 -1.61
CA LEU A 33 -6.98 -8.75 -0.85
C LEU A 33 -6.65 -7.57 -1.77
N LEU A 34 -5.99 -7.83 -2.90
CA LEU A 34 -5.73 -6.81 -3.91
C LEU A 34 -7.04 -6.25 -4.48
N LYS A 35 -7.96 -7.13 -4.93
CA LYS A 35 -9.28 -6.71 -5.44
C LYS A 35 -10.06 -5.90 -4.40
N PHE A 36 -10.05 -6.36 -3.15
CA PHE A 36 -10.72 -5.68 -2.05
C PHE A 36 -10.14 -4.28 -1.81
N GLY A 37 -8.81 -4.16 -1.72
CA GLY A 37 -8.11 -2.89 -1.54
C GLY A 37 -8.44 -1.90 -2.64
N LEU A 38 -8.49 -2.36 -3.89
CA LEU A 38 -8.86 -1.53 -5.04
C LEU A 38 -10.33 -1.11 -5.01
N LYS A 39 -11.25 -2.05 -4.73
CA LYS A 39 -12.70 -1.78 -4.66
C LYS A 39 -13.07 -0.81 -3.55
N THR A 40 -12.35 -0.89 -2.43
CA THR A 40 -12.56 -0.04 -1.24
C THR A 40 -11.70 1.22 -1.24
N LYS A 41 -10.89 1.44 -2.28
CA LYS A 41 -9.92 2.55 -2.41
C LYS A 41 -8.91 2.64 -1.27
N GLN A 42 -8.68 1.53 -0.56
CA GLN A 42 -7.60 1.45 0.42
C GLN A 42 -6.25 1.17 -0.22
N PHE A 43 -6.25 0.72 -1.49
CA PHE A 43 -5.07 0.64 -2.33
C PHE A 43 -5.13 1.72 -3.41
N LEU A 44 -4.01 2.40 -3.60
CA LEU A 44 -3.74 3.24 -4.76
C LEU A 44 -3.07 2.39 -5.83
N TYR A 45 -3.54 2.48 -7.07
CA TYR A 45 -2.99 1.73 -8.20
C TYR A 45 -2.33 2.67 -9.19
N VAL A 46 -1.02 2.53 -9.38
CA VAL A 46 -0.18 3.46 -10.13
C VAL A 46 0.58 2.72 -11.22
N ASP A 47 0.70 3.31 -12.41
CA ASP A 47 1.50 2.75 -13.51
C ASP A 47 2.99 2.69 -13.11
N TYR A 48 3.73 1.68 -13.57
CA TYR A 48 5.18 1.61 -13.36
C TYR A 48 5.92 2.85 -13.88
N LYS A 49 5.35 3.56 -14.85
CA LYS A 49 5.87 4.81 -15.40
C LYS A 49 5.74 6.00 -14.44
N GLY A 50 5.01 5.86 -13.34
CA GLY A 50 4.77 6.92 -12.37
C GLY A 50 3.27 7.18 -12.15
N GLU A 51 2.98 8.20 -11.35
CA GLU A 51 1.63 8.59 -10.99
C GLU A 51 1.09 9.63 -11.98
N GLN A 52 -0.23 9.68 -12.16
CA GLN A 52 -0.91 10.76 -12.89
C GLN A 52 -1.63 11.69 -11.90
N ASP A 53 -1.68 12.99 -12.20
CA ASP A 53 -2.52 13.96 -11.48
C ASP A 53 -2.43 13.92 -9.93
N GLN A 54 -1.21 13.80 -9.39
CA GLN A 54 -0.94 13.84 -7.93
C GLN A 54 -1.62 12.73 -7.12
N GLU A 55 -1.83 11.57 -7.74
CA GLU A 55 -2.45 10.37 -7.16
C GLU A 55 -2.02 10.03 -5.73
N ILE A 56 -0.71 10.00 -5.41
CA ILE A 56 -0.23 9.67 -4.06
C ILE A 56 -0.61 10.74 -3.03
N VAL A 57 -0.55 12.03 -3.39
CA VAL A 57 -0.92 13.11 -2.47
C VAL A 57 -2.41 13.04 -2.16
N ASN A 58 -3.23 12.90 -3.20
CA ASN A 58 -4.68 12.73 -3.04
C ASN A 58 -5.02 11.50 -2.19
N PHE A 59 -4.28 10.40 -2.40
CA PHE A 59 -4.46 9.18 -1.61
C PHE A 59 -4.11 9.36 -0.13
N ILE A 60 -3.04 10.09 0.20
CA ILE A 60 -2.69 10.43 1.59
C ILE A 60 -3.81 11.27 2.22
N MET A 61 -4.29 12.30 1.51
CA MET A 61 -5.37 13.16 2.00
C MET A 61 -6.69 12.39 2.21
N ASP A 62 -7.05 11.51 1.28
CA ASP A 62 -8.23 10.64 1.41
C ASP A 62 -8.11 9.71 2.62
N TYR A 63 -6.91 9.15 2.86
CA TYR A 63 -6.65 8.32 4.03
C TYR A 63 -6.76 9.12 5.34
N GLU A 64 -6.12 10.29 5.42
CA GLU A 64 -6.22 11.21 6.57
C GLU A 64 -7.68 11.54 6.90
N PHE A 65 -8.47 11.84 5.87
CA PHE A 65 -9.90 12.13 6.02
C PHE A 65 -10.69 10.93 6.51
N ALA A 66 -10.48 9.74 5.91
CA ALA A 66 -11.20 8.51 6.25
C ALA A 66 -10.90 8.01 7.67
N HIS A 67 -9.66 8.18 8.13
CA HIS A 67 -9.19 7.67 9.42
C HIS A 67 -9.14 8.75 10.52
N HIS A 68 -9.46 10.00 10.21
CA HIS A 68 -9.40 11.15 11.13
C HIS A 68 -8.02 11.30 11.79
N VAL A 69 -6.96 11.18 11.00
CA VAL A 69 -5.56 11.32 11.41
C VAL A 69 -4.85 12.35 10.54
N GLU A 70 -3.78 12.94 11.05
CA GLU A 70 -2.90 13.84 10.29
C GLU A 70 -1.53 13.16 10.13
N LEU A 71 -1.29 12.66 8.93
CA LEU A 71 -0.10 11.94 8.52
C LEU A 71 1.00 12.87 7.99
N ALA A 72 0.64 13.93 7.29
CA ALA A 72 1.55 14.88 6.68
C ALA A 72 1.12 16.32 6.95
N ALA A 73 2.09 17.24 7.10
CA ALA A 73 1.78 18.66 7.13
C ALA A 73 1.40 19.15 5.72
N LYS A 74 0.65 20.26 5.64
CA LYS A 74 0.26 20.84 4.35
C LYS A 74 1.47 21.19 3.48
N GLU A 75 2.52 21.72 4.08
CA GLU A 75 3.76 22.08 3.39
C GLU A 75 4.48 20.86 2.82
N ASP A 76 4.41 19.71 3.51
CA ASP A 76 4.98 18.46 3.05
C ASP A 76 4.21 17.89 1.85
N LEU A 77 2.88 18.00 1.87
CA LEU A 77 2.02 17.60 0.74
C LEU A 77 2.27 18.49 -0.48
N GLU A 78 2.35 19.82 -0.32
CA GLU A 78 2.71 20.75 -1.39
C GLU A 78 4.10 20.44 -1.98
N HIS A 79 5.05 20.04 -1.14
CA HIS A 79 6.36 19.60 -1.60
C HIS A 79 6.28 18.32 -2.42
N LEU A 80 5.52 17.32 -1.97
CA LEU A 80 5.29 16.06 -2.69
C LEU A 80 4.60 16.25 -4.05
N GLU A 81 3.66 17.20 -4.14
CA GLU A 81 3.02 17.57 -5.41
C GLU A 81 4.02 18.11 -6.43
N ALA A 82 4.98 18.93 -5.97
CA ALA A 82 6.02 19.52 -6.81
C ALA A 82 7.26 18.63 -6.99
N TYR A 83 7.33 17.49 -6.29
CA TYR A 83 8.49 16.60 -6.29
C TYR A 83 8.63 15.91 -7.65
N ASN A 84 9.74 16.18 -8.33
CA ASN A 84 10.09 15.55 -9.59
C ASN A 84 10.98 14.33 -9.35
N TYR A 85 10.66 13.21 -9.98
CA TYR A 85 11.31 11.93 -9.78
C TYR A 85 11.42 11.18 -11.11
N GLU A 86 12.47 10.38 -11.26
CA GLU A 86 12.66 9.52 -12.44
C GLU A 86 11.93 8.19 -12.27
N PHE A 87 11.93 7.64 -11.05
CA PHE A 87 11.29 6.36 -10.73
C PHE A 87 10.34 6.50 -9.55
N LEU A 88 9.17 5.85 -9.62
CA LEU A 88 8.16 5.89 -8.56
C LEU A 88 8.71 5.55 -7.16
N PRO A 89 9.61 4.56 -6.99
CA PRO A 89 10.24 4.30 -5.69
C PRO A 89 10.93 5.51 -5.07
N ASP A 90 11.47 6.45 -5.86
CA ASP A 90 12.09 7.67 -5.32
C ASP A 90 11.04 8.56 -4.64
N LYS A 91 9.86 8.70 -5.24
CA LYS A 91 8.74 9.42 -4.62
C LYS A 91 8.19 8.69 -3.41
N ILE A 92 8.09 7.35 -3.45
CA ILE A 92 7.65 6.57 -2.29
C ILE A 92 8.61 6.76 -1.09
N ARG A 93 9.93 6.85 -1.33
CA ARG A 93 10.90 7.18 -0.26
C ARG A 93 10.65 8.55 0.34
N GLU A 94 10.41 9.58 -0.47
CA GLU A 94 10.10 10.92 0.07
C GLU A 94 8.80 10.92 0.89
N VAL A 95 7.76 10.25 0.41
CA VAL A 95 6.52 10.05 1.17
C VAL A 95 6.81 9.36 2.50
N ASN A 96 7.60 8.29 2.49
CA ASN A 96 7.93 7.56 3.71
C ASN A 96 8.71 8.40 4.72
N LYS A 97 9.55 9.35 4.31
CA LYS A 97 10.18 10.29 5.23
C LYS A 97 9.16 11.19 5.95
N ILE A 98 8.09 11.57 5.26
CA ILE A 98 7.02 12.42 5.80
C ILE A 98 6.11 11.62 6.74
N LEU A 99 5.77 10.38 6.38
CA LEU A 99 4.89 9.52 7.19
C LEU A 99 5.59 8.93 8.43
N LEU A 100 6.91 8.74 8.37
CA LEU A 100 7.70 8.07 9.41
C LEU A 100 7.55 8.68 10.81
N PRO A 101 7.60 10.02 11.03
CA PRO A 101 7.39 10.63 12.34
C PRO A 101 6.02 10.34 12.96
N LYS A 102 5.01 10.01 12.14
CA LYS A 102 3.66 9.65 12.60
C LYS A 102 3.49 8.15 12.84
N GLY A 103 4.52 7.34 12.54
CA GLY A 103 4.50 5.90 12.71
C GLY A 103 3.78 5.16 11.57
N TYR A 104 3.68 5.78 10.38
CA TYR A 104 3.06 5.21 9.20
C TYR A 104 4.06 5.06 8.04
N GLY A 105 3.70 4.23 7.07
CA GLY A 105 4.45 4.07 5.83
C GLY A 105 3.53 3.78 4.65
N LEU A 106 3.97 4.20 3.47
CA LEU A 106 3.44 3.80 2.18
C LEU A 106 4.23 2.57 1.69
N PHE A 107 3.50 1.46 1.60
CA PHE A 107 4.02 0.16 1.21
C PHE A 107 3.61 -0.15 -0.23
N SER A 108 4.45 -0.90 -0.93
CA SER A 108 4.09 -1.51 -2.20
C SER A 108 3.67 -2.96 -1.97
N TYR A 109 2.43 -3.25 -2.37
CA TYR A 109 1.90 -4.59 -2.50
C TYR A 109 2.34 -5.16 -3.86
N PRO A 110 3.02 -6.30 -3.90
CA PRO A 110 3.48 -6.92 -5.13
C PRO A 110 2.29 -7.34 -5.99
N THR A 111 2.38 -7.10 -7.29
CA THR A 111 1.37 -7.48 -8.27
C THR A 111 2.02 -8.30 -9.38
N SER A 112 1.25 -9.14 -10.06
CA SER A 112 1.72 -9.92 -11.21
C SER A 112 1.76 -9.13 -12.52
N GLY A 113 1.44 -7.82 -12.48
CA GLY A 113 1.31 -6.95 -13.65
C GLY A 113 2.23 -5.73 -13.62
N ASP A 114 2.08 -4.85 -14.61
CA ASP A 114 2.93 -3.67 -14.82
C ASP A 114 2.54 -2.46 -13.93
N PHE A 115 2.05 -2.70 -12.72
CA PHE A 115 1.51 -1.65 -11.85
C PHE A 115 1.95 -1.81 -10.40
N TYR A 116 2.08 -0.67 -9.73
CA TYR A 116 2.25 -0.60 -8.29
C TYR A 116 0.88 -0.55 -7.61
N ALA A 117 0.59 -1.50 -6.73
CA ALA A 117 -0.45 -1.35 -5.73
C ALA A 117 0.18 -0.81 -4.44
N LEU A 118 -0.29 0.33 -3.97
CA LEU A 118 0.27 1.04 -2.81
C LEU A 118 -0.77 1.14 -1.70
N PHE A 119 -0.35 1.00 -0.44
CA PHE A 119 -1.24 1.16 0.71
C PHE A 119 -0.52 1.78 1.91
N ILE A 120 -1.27 2.45 2.77
CA ILE A 120 -0.76 3.06 4.00
C ILE A 120 -1.03 2.13 5.17
N ALA A 121 0.01 1.82 5.95
CA ALA A 121 -0.11 1.03 7.17
C ALA A 121 0.80 1.55 8.28
N LYS A 122 0.51 1.13 9.52
CA LYS A 122 1.33 1.44 10.69
C LYS A 122 2.64 0.66 10.67
N LEU A 123 3.73 1.32 11.02
CA LEU A 123 5.08 0.74 11.05
C LEU A 123 5.31 -0.25 12.20
N GLU A 124 4.43 -0.28 13.20
CA GLU A 124 4.53 -1.21 14.33
C GLU A 124 4.58 -2.69 13.88
N ASN A 125 3.99 -3.00 12.73
CA ASN A 125 3.90 -4.35 12.15
C ASN A 125 4.80 -4.54 10.91
N ILE A 126 5.78 -3.66 10.70
CA ILE A 126 6.61 -3.66 9.47
C ILE A 126 7.30 -5.00 9.21
N THR A 127 7.84 -5.66 10.25
CA THR A 127 8.56 -6.92 10.09
C THR A 127 7.65 -8.02 9.54
N THR A 128 6.41 -8.10 10.02
CA THR A 128 5.41 -9.07 9.58
C THR A 128 5.01 -8.81 8.13
N LEU A 129 4.77 -7.53 7.78
CA LEU A 129 4.39 -7.16 6.40
C LEU A 129 5.49 -7.53 5.40
N LEU A 130 6.76 -7.26 5.69
CA LEU A 130 7.86 -7.44 4.74
C LEU A 130 8.31 -8.90 4.57
N GLN A 131 7.88 -9.81 5.43
CA GLN A 131 8.26 -11.24 5.37
C GLN A 131 7.26 -12.09 4.59
N GLU A 132 6.07 -11.57 4.31
CA GLU A 132 5.03 -12.33 3.64
C GLU A 132 5.31 -12.43 2.14
N GLU A 133 5.37 -13.66 1.64
CA GLU A 133 5.46 -13.96 0.21
C GLU A 133 4.05 -14.01 -0.38
N LEU A 134 3.71 -13.03 -1.22
CA LEU A 134 2.37 -12.87 -1.78
C LEU A 134 2.27 -13.36 -3.23
N LEU A 135 3.39 -13.45 -3.94
CA LEU A 135 3.46 -13.98 -5.31
C LEU A 135 4.15 -15.34 -5.30
N LEU A 136 3.43 -16.40 -5.67
CA LEU A 136 3.96 -17.77 -5.75
C LEU A 136 4.58 -18.07 -7.12
N ASP A 137 5.42 -17.16 -7.64
CA ASP A 137 6.20 -17.37 -8.87
C ASP A 137 7.70 -17.41 -8.55
N GLU A 138 8.25 -18.63 -8.49
CA GLU A 138 9.66 -18.86 -8.16
C GLU A 138 10.66 -18.20 -9.13
N ARG A 139 10.21 -17.73 -10.30
CA ARG A 139 11.04 -17.01 -11.26
C ARG A 139 11.31 -15.57 -10.83
N ILE A 140 10.47 -15.00 -9.97
CA ILE A 140 10.60 -13.65 -9.44
C ILE A 140 11.50 -13.67 -8.20
N PRO A 141 12.48 -12.75 -8.06
CA PRO A 141 13.28 -12.63 -6.84
C PRO A 141 12.40 -12.55 -5.59
N PHE A 142 12.78 -13.22 -4.50
CA PHE A 142 11.97 -13.27 -3.28
C PHE A 142 11.55 -11.87 -2.77
N GLN A 143 12.45 -10.89 -2.84
CA GLN A 143 12.15 -9.53 -2.43
C GLN A 143 11.05 -8.85 -3.26
N GLU A 144 10.89 -9.22 -4.53
CA GLU A 144 9.86 -8.72 -5.44
C GLU A 144 8.52 -9.46 -5.29
N ARG A 145 8.53 -10.60 -4.58
CA ARG A 145 7.32 -11.37 -4.23
C ARG A 145 6.69 -10.94 -2.90
N CYS A 146 7.41 -10.16 -2.10
CA CYS A 146 6.97 -9.69 -0.80
C CYS A 146 6.50 -8.23 -0.85
N ILE A 147 5.75 -7.81 0.16
CA ILE A 147 5.46 -6.39 0.39
C ILE A 147 6.77 -5.63 0.53
N GLN A 148 6.87 -4.47 -0.12
CA GLN A 148 8.06 -3.63 -0.08
C GLN A 148 7.81 -2.33 0.70
N TYR A 149 8.81 -1.92 1.46
CA TYR A 149 8.87 -0.62 2.11
C TYR A 149 10.16 0.09 1.73
N TYR A 150 10.03 1.18 0.99
CA TYR A 150 11.18 1.97 0.54
C TYR A 150 11.53 3.01 1.61
N ARG A 151 12.65 2.77 2.30
CA ARG A 151 13.23 3.70 3.28
C ARG A 151 13.97 4.87 2.62
#